data_AF-A0A7C2SRT9-F1
#
_entry.id   AF-A0A7C2SRT9-F1
#
_cell.length_a   1.000
_cell.length_b   1.000
_cell.length_c   1.000
_cell.angle_alpha   90.00
_cell.angle_beta   90.00
_cell.angle_gamma   90.00
#
_symmetry.space_group_name_H-M   'P 1'
#
loop_
_entity.id
_entity.type
_entity.pdbx_description
1 polymer ?
#
loop_
_entity_poly.entity_id
_entity_poly.type
_entity_poly.pdbx_seq_one_letter_code
_entity_poly.pdbx_strand_id
1 'polypeptide(L)'
;MAPTTPLPLALRALNRAGRLARSAGLRLPSLDPDALLAAASRRTGLADFGDDRFRAPLRLLVESLEEDARLTAFGRLAARRDLLRLLENRLRLQDAYTRHPDLLADPIRAPLFVLGLPRTGTSILHELLALDSAVRAPMTWEVQHVWPPPERATFESDPRIAEVERHYASLDRILPDFRRIHRMGARLPQECVALTCHDFASLVFHTSHRVTRYQAWLDRAELDWVYASHRRQLQYLQWRAPATRWALKSPGHLWSLDALLRAYPDARIVQTHRDPLRVVASLVHLVTVLRGLASDDVDPREIGADWTIRLADGLARTLAVRRAGALAPERVFDVQFADFVGDEIGTIQRLYAHFGWELSAEAEARMRRYLAAHPKDAAGGHAYRFADAGLDPAAERRRYGEYVAHFGVREEPVP
;
A
#
# COMPACT_ATOMS: atom_id res chain seq x y z
N MET A 1 24.63 -8.16 1.09
CA MET A 1 24.03 -6.89 1.54
C MET A 1 24.65 -5.71 0.83
N ALA A 2 23.94 -5.14 -0.15
CA ALA A 2 24.20 -3.74 -0.51
C ALA A 2 23.98 -2.89 0.75
N PRO A 3 24.93 -2.03 1.14
CA PRO A 3 24.77 -1.21 2.33
C PRO A 3 23.56 -0.31 2.11
N THR A 4 22.53 -0.45 2.96
CA THR A 4 21.55 0.62 3.11
C THR A 4 22.35 1.86 3.53
N THR A 5 22.17 2.96 2.80
CA THR A 5 22.82 4.22 3.15
C THR A 5 22.57 4.48 4.63
N PRO A 6 23.64 4.63 5.45
CA PRO A 6 23.46 4.77 6.88
C PRO A 6 22.62 6.02 7.15
N LEU A 7 21.69 5.92 8.10
CA LEU A 7 20.87 7.06 8.49
C LEU A 7 21.74 8.29 8.81
N PRO A 8 21.23 9.52 8.57
CA PRO A 8 21.93 10.75 8.86
C PRO A 8 22.52 10.77 10.27
N LEU A 9 23.68 11.40 10.44
CA LEU A 9 24.39 11.46 11.73
C LEU A 9 23.50 11.93 12.88
N ALA A 10 22.65 12.93 12.64
CA ALA A 10 21.70 13.44 13.63
C ALA A 10 20.71 12.36 14.12
N LEU A 11 20.17 11.55 13.21
CA LEU A 11 19.25 10.46 13.59
C LEU A 11 19.98 9.32 14.29
N ARG A 12 21.21 8.99 13.87
CA ARG A 12 22.04 8.01 14.58
C ARG A 12 22.39 8.49 15.98
N ALA A 13 22.67 9.78 16.17
CA ALA A 13 22.90 10.38 17.48
C ALA A 13 21.63 10.33 18.35
N LEU A 14 20.46 10.67 17.79
CA LEU A 14 19.16 10.53 18.47
C LEU A 14 18.90 9.08 18.90
N ASN A 15 19.15 8.10 18.04
CA ASN A 15 18.97 6.69 18.34
C ASN A 15 19.91 6.22 19.45
N ARG A 16 21.17 6.67 19.45
CA ARG A 16 22.14 6.41 20.53
C ARG A 16 21.69 7.03 21.85
N ALA A 17 21.32 8.31 21.84
CA ALA A 17 20.83 9.01 23.03
C ALA A 17 19.57 8.34 23.61
N GLY A 18 18.62 7.94 22.76
CA GLY A 18 17.43 7.25 23.21
C GLY A 18 17.67 5.82 23.72
N ARG A 19 18.73 5.13 23.27
CA ARG A 19 19.18 3.88 23.90
C ARG A 19 19.71 4.12 25.30
N LEU A 20 20.57 5.12 25.47
CA LEU A 20 21.13 5.50 26.78
C LEU A 20 20.02 5.93 27.76
N ALA A 21 19.05 6.72 27.28
CA ALA A 21 17.90 7.14 28.06
C ALA A 21 17.07 5.93 28.53
N ARG A 22 16.77 4.97 27.64
CA ARG A 22 16.05 3.73 28.03
C ARG A 22 16.83 2.90 29.04
N SER A 23 18.15 2.73 28.88
CA SER A 23 18.97 2.01 29.85
C SER A 23 19.04 2.71 31.21
N ALA A 24 18.86 4.02 31.24
CA ALA A 24 18.77 4.83 32.47
C ALA A 24 17.33 4.88 33.06
N GLY A 25 16.38 4.13 32.51
CA GLY A 25 14.99 4.09 32.97
C GLY A 25 14.09 5.24 32.48
N LEU A 26 14.57 6.12 31.61
CA LEU A 26 13.75 7.18 31.00
C LEU A 26 12.78 6.59 29.97
N ARG A 27 11.51 6.95 30.09
CA ARG A 27 10.45 6.50 29.19
C ARG A 27 10.43 7.36 27.92
N LEU A 28 10.62 6.73 26.77
CA LEU A 28 10.32 7.34 25.48
C LEU A 28 8.79 7.57 25.34
N PRO A 29 8.33 8.42 24.40
CA PRO A 29 6.90 8.70 24.24
C PRO A 29 6.05 7.45 24.16
N SER A 30 4.98 7.40 24.94
CA SER A 30 4.12 6.21 25.02
C SER A 30 3.44 5.93 23.67
N LEU A 31 3.34 4.65 23.31
CA LEU A 31 2.45 4.17 22.26
C LEU A 31 1.14 3.64 22.83
N ASP A 32 0.89 3.82 24.14
CA ASP A 32 -0.34 3.41 24.81
C ASP A 32 -1.60 3.82 23.99
N PRO A 33 -2.46 2.85 23.63
CA PRO A 33 -3.61 3.08 22.76
C PRO A 33 -4.58 4.13 23.30
N ASP A 34 -4.85 4.13 24.61
CA ASP A 34 -5.78 5.06 25.23
C ASP A 34 -5.22 6.49 25.24
N ALA A 35 -3.92 6.64 25.53
CA ALA A 35 -3.21 7.91 25.42
C ALA A 35 -3.16 8.43 23.97
N LEU A 36 -3.04 7.54 22.97
CA LEU A 36 -3.10 7.88 21.55
C LEU A 36 -4.50 8.39 21.16
N LEU A 37 -5.55 7.67 21.55
CA LEU A 37 -6.95 8.04 21.32
C LEU A 37 -7.26 9.40 21.96
N ALA A 38 -6.93 9.58 23.24
CA ALA A 38 -7.16 10.84 23.94
C ALA A 38 -6.37 12.00 23.31
N ALA A 39 -5.14 11.76 22.84
CA ALA A 39 -4.35 12.78 22.16
C ALA A 39 -4.95 13.16 20.79
N ALA A 40 -5.41 12.20 20.00
CA ALA A 40 -6.10 12.45 18.74
C ALA A 40 -7.35 13.29 18.96
N SER A 41 -8.18 12.94 19.96
CA SER A 41 -9.38 13.70 20.31
C SER A 41 -9.09 15.14 20.73
N ARG A 42 -8.06 15.36 21.55
CA ARG A 42 -7.65 16.72 21.93
C ARG A 42 -7.20 17.56 20.75
N ARG A 43 -6.52 16.95 19.76
CA ARG A 43 -5.98 17.67 18.59
C ARG A 43 -7.04 18.02 17.55
N THR A 44 -8.08 17.20 17.44
CA THR A 44 -9.16 17.43 16.47
C THR A 44 -10.35 18.16 17.09
N GLY A 45 -10.52 18.10 18.41
CA GLY A 45 -11.75 18.52 19.09
C GLY A 45 -12.90 17.50 18.96
N LEU A 46 -12.61 16.28 18.49
CA LEU A 46 -13.60 15.25 18.17
C LEU A 46 -13.43 14.00 19.05
N ALA A 47 -14.52 13.32 19.38
CA ALA A 47 -14.49 12.15 20.26
C ALA A 47 -15.16 10.89 19.67
N ASP A 48 -15.95 11.04 18.60
CA ASP A 48 -16.60 9.90 17.94
C ASP A 48 -15.65 9.26 16.91
N PHE A 49 -15.12 8.08 17.24
CA PHE A 49 -14.31 7.26 16.34
C PHE A 49 -15.13 6.33 15.45
N GLY A 50 -16.46 6.37 15.58
CA GLY A 50 -17.40 5.52 14.89
C GLY A 50 -17.34 4.09 15.44
N ASP A 51 -17.36 3.14 14.51
CA ASP A 51 -17.28 1.72 14.80
C ASP A 51 -16.04 1.36 15.64
N ASP A 52 -16.22 0.63 16.74
CA ASP A 52 -15.14 0.24 17.68
C ASP A 52 -14.29 -0.95 17.22
N ARG A 53 -14.63 -1.62 16.11
CA ARG A 53 -13.88 -2.79 15.59
C ARG A 53 -12.39 -2.51 15.35
N PHE A 54 -12.00 -1.26 15.09
CA PHE A 54 -10.59 -0.85 14.91
C PHE A 54 -9.74 -0.92 16.20
N ARG A 55 -10.36 -0.92 17.39
CA ARG A 55 -9.62 -0.84 18.66
C ARG A 55 -8.79 -2.09 18.92
N ALA A 56 -9.32 -3.26 18.59
CA ALA A 56 -8.60 -4.53 18.73
C ALA A 56 -7.33 -4.58 17.85
N PRO A 57 -7.39 -4.34 16.53
CA PRO A 57 -6.19 -4.28 15.71
C PRO A 57 -5.22 -3.15 16.10
N LEU A 58 -5.71 -1.98 16.54
CA LEU A 58 -4.85 -0.92 17.06
C LEU A 58 -4.05 -1.39 18.29
N ARG A 59 -4.72 -2.02 19.27
CA ARG A 59 -4.05 -2.57 20.47
C ARG A 59 -2.99 -3.59 20.09
N LEU A 60 -3.33 -4.55 19.23
CA LEU A 60 -2.40 -5.58 18.79
C LEU A 60 -1.22 -5.00 18.00
N LEU A 61 -1.46 -4.01 17.14
CA LEU A 61 -0.40 -3.31 16.42
C LEU A 61 0.55 -2.60 17.40
N VAL A 62 0.03 -1.92 18.40
CA VAL A 62 0.85 -1.26 19.44
C VAL A 62 1.66 -2.30 20.23
N GLU A 63 1.04 -3.40 20.66
CA GLU A 63 1.74 -4.50 21.34
C GLU A 63 2.92 -5.01 20.49
N SER A 64 2.68 -5.28 19.19
CA SER A 64 3.76 -5.69 18.28
C SER A 64 4.82 -4.60 18.05
N LEU A 65 4.45 -3.32 18.04
CA LEU A 65 5.42 -2.21 17.94
C LEU A 65 6.31 -2.11 19.18
N GLU A 66 5.78 -2.43 20.36
CA GLU A 66 6.52 -2.43 21.62
C GLU A 66 7.42 -3.67 21.76
N GLU A 67 6.92 -4.85 21.38
CA GLU A 67 7.59 -6.14 21.64
C GLU A 67 8.43 -6.64 20.46
N ASP A 68 7.86 -6.64 19.25
CA ASP A 68 8.43 -7.32 18.08
C ASP A 68 9.34 -6.38 17.26
N ALA A 69 8.94 -5.10 17.14
CA ALA A 69 9.47 -4.18 16.12
C ALA A 69 10.86 -3.60 16.43
N ARG A 70 11.36 -3.77 17.66
CA ARG A 70 12.68 -3.26 18.13
C ARG A 70 12.94 -1.81 17.76
N LEU A 71 11.93 -0.95 17.97
CA LEU A 71 12.01 0.44 17.56
C LEU A 71 13.21 1.17 18.19
N THR A 72 13.89 1.91 17.32
CA THR A 72 14.80 2.98 17.72
C THR A 72 14.02 4.16 18.31
N ALA A 73 14.71 5.15 18.87
CA ALA A 73 14.04 6.35 19.38
C ALA A 73 13.36 7.13 18.26
N PHE A 74 14.03 7.29 17.11
CA PHE A 74 13.42 7.87 15.92
C PHE A 74 12.24 7.04 15.41
N GLY A 75 12.41 5.72 15.29
CA GLY A 75 11.34 4.81 14.84
C GLY A 75 10.09 4.89 15.71
N ARG A 76 10.27 5.01 17.02
CA ARG A 76 9.15 5.20 17.97
C ARG A 76 8.44 6.54 17.79
N LEU A 77 9.18 7.62 17.57
CA LEU A 77 8.59 8.93 17.28
C LEU A 77 7.82 8.92 15.96
N ALA A 78 8.37 8.27 14.93
CA ALA A 78 7.73 8.11 13.63
C ALA A 78 6.43 7.29 13.75
N ALA A 79 6.49 6.10 14.36
CA ALA A 79 5.32 5.25 14.60
C ALA A 79 4.23 5.98 15.41
N ARG A 80 4.61 6.69 16.49
CA ARG A 80 3.67 7.50 17.27
C ARG A 80 2.97 8.56 16.42
N ARG A 81 3.74 9.27 15.58
CA ARG A 81 3.20 10.31 14.69
C ARG A 81 2.21 9.72 13.69
N ASP A 82 2.54 8.57 13.11
CA ASP A 82 1.69 7.91 12.11
C ASP A 82 0.40 7.37 12.75
N LEU A 83 0.47 6.70 13.91
CA LEU A 83 -0.71 6.26 14.65
C LEU A 83 -1.63 7.43 15.01
N LEU A 84 -1.07 8.56 15.48
CA LEU A 84 -1.87 9.75 15.76
C LEU A 84 -2.53 10.30 14.51
N ARG A 85 -1.81 10.42 13.39
CA ARG A 85 -2.38 10.89 12.12
C ARG A 85 -3.54 10.00 11.66
N LEU A 86 -3.41 8.67 11.77
CA LEU A 86 -4.46 7.72 11.41
C LEU A 86 -5.71 7.85 12.31
N LEU A 87 -5.51 8.02 13.62
CA LEU A 87 -6.61 8.26 14.56
C LEU A 87 -7.30 9.61 14.31
N GLU A 88 -6.54 10.67 14.05
CA GLU A 88 -7.07 11.98 13.68
C GLU A 88 -7.86 11.91 12.36
N ASN A 89 -7.37 11.18 11.36
CA ASN A 89 -8.10 10.97 10.11
C ASN A 89 -9.41 10.19 10.36
N ARG A 90 -9.38 9.14 11.19
CA ARG A 90 -10.58 8.38 11.54
C ARG A 90 -11.65 9.26 12.18
N LEU A 91 -11.28 10.10 13.14
CA LEU A 91 -12.18 11.08 13.77
C LEU A 91 -12.81 12.02 12.73
N ARG A 92 -12.00 12.56 11.81
CA ARG A 92 -12.47 13.51 10.79
C ARG A 92 -13.37 12.85 9.73
N LEU A 93 -13.08 11.61 9.34
CA LEU A 93 -13.95 10.82 8.47
C LEU A 93 -15.30 10.54 9.15
N GLN A 94 -15.27 10.07 10.39
CA GLN A 94 -16.48 9.79 11.15
C GLN A 94 -17.35 11.04 11.32
N ASP A 95 -16.74 12.16 11.66
CA ASP A 95 -17.44 13.43 11.80
C ASP A 95 -18.09 13.88 10.47
N ALA A 96 -17.39 13.73 9.34
CA ALA A 96 -18.00 13.98 8.04
C ALA A 96 -19.22 13.08 7.77
N TYR A 97 -19.13 11.79 8.08
CA TYR A 97 -20.25 10.85 7.93
C TYR A 97 -21.45 11.22 8.81
N THR A 98 -21.20 11.68 10.03
CA THR A 98 -22.26 12.08 10.98
C THR A 98 -22.91 13.40 10.54
N ARG A 99 -22.14 14.38 10.07
CA ARG A 99 -22.66 15.68 9.63
C ARG A 99 -23.32 15.64 8.25
N HIS A 100 -22.91 14.72 7.38
CA HIS A 100 -23.36 14.64 5.99
C HIS A 100 -23.68 13.19 5.59
N PRO A 101 -24.70 12.55 6.19
CA PRO A 101 -25.03 11.15 5.88
C PRO A 101 -25.38 10.92 4.40
N ASP A 102 -25.84 11.95 3.70
CA ASP A 102 -26.09 11.96 2.26
C ASP A 102 -24.84 11.69 1.41
N LEU A 103 -23.63 11.96 1.95
CA LEU A 103 -22.37 11.66 1.24
C LEU A 103 -22.21 10.16 0.95
N LEU A 104 -22.87 9.29 1.72
CA LEU A 104 -22.83 7.84 1.54
C LEU A 104 -23.89 7.33 0.54
N ALA A 105 -24.70 8.21 -0.04
CA ALA A 105 -25.78 7.83 -0.96
C ALA A 105 -25.26 7.47 -2.36
N ASP A 106 -24.17 8.10 -2.82
CA ASP A 106 -23.63 7.85 -4.16
C ASP A 106 -22.87 6.52 -4.19
N PRO A 107 -23.30 5.51 -4.98
CA PRO A 107 -22.65 4.22 -4.97
C PRO A 107 -21.31 4.23 -5.71
N ILE A 108 -20.38 3.40 -5.23
CA ILE A 108 -19.18 3.03 -5.98
C ILE A 108 -19.58 1.99 -7.04
N ARG A 109 -19.64 2.39 -8.30
CA ARG A 109 -20.11 1.54 -9.42
C ARG A 109 -18.93 0.92 -10.17
N ALA A 110 -18.94 -0.41 -10.28
CA ALA A 110 -18.01 -1.25 -11.01
C ALA A 110 -16.53 -0.78 -10.94
N PRO A 111 -15.97 -0.59 -9.73
CA PRO A 111 -14.61 -0.14 -9.55
C PRO A 111 -13.60 -1.14 -10.13
N LEU A 112 -12.52 -0.62 -10.69
CA LEU A 112 -11.39 -1.42 -11.16
C LEU A 112 -10.39 -1.60 -10.03
N PHE A 113 -10.06 -2.85 -9.69
CA PHE A 113 -9.01 -3.19 -8.74
C PHE A 113 -7.83 -3.85 -9.46
N VAL A 114 -6.69 -3.19 -9.43
CA VAL A 114 -5.40 -3.72 -9.85
C VAL A 114 -4.78 -4.48 -8.67
N LEU A 115 -4.47 -5.75 -8.87
CA LEU A 115 -3.81 -6.59 -7.88
C LEU A 115 -2.72 -7.45 -8.52
N GLY A 116 -1.91 -8.07 -7.67
CA GLY A 116 -0.68 -8.75 -8.06
C GLY A 116 0.40 -8.48 -7.04
N LEU A 117 1.47 -9.26 -7.10
CA LEU A 117 2.58 -9.06 -6.18
C LEU A 117 3.25 -7.69 -6.44
N PRO A 118 4.00 -7.13 -5.49
CA PRO A 118 4.83 -5.97 -5.78
C PRO A 118 5.76 -6.21 -6.99
N ARG A 119 6.11 -5.17 -7.74
CA ARG A 119 7.09 -5.23 -8.86
C ARG A 119 6.65 -6.03 -10.10
N THR A 120 5.34 -6.28 -10.26
CA THR A 120 4.70 -6.87 -11.45
C THR A 120 4.16 -5.81 -12.43
N GLY A 121 4.51 -4.53 -12.25
CA GLY A 121 4.01 -3.43 -13.09
C GLY A 121 2.71 -2.78 -12.61
N THR A 122 2.15 -3.20 -11.47
CA THR A 122 0.91 -2.61 -10.91
C THR A 122 0.97 -1.09 -10.74
N SER A 123 2.12 -0.53 -10.36
CA SER A 123 2.24 0.91 -10.06
C SER A 123 2.19 1.76 -11.33
N ILE A 124 2.97 1.43 -12.36
CA ILE A 124 2.92 2.15 -13.63
C ILE A 124 1.57 1.95 -14.32
N LEU A 125 0.97 0.77 -14.24
CA LEU A 125 -0.40 0.55 -14.74
C LEU A 125 -1.41 1.46 -14.04
N HIS A 126 -1.37 1.54 -12.71
CA HIS A 126 -2.27 2.39 -11.92
C HIS A 126 -2.09 3.89 -12.24
N GLU A 127 -0.84 4.34 -12.40
CA GLU A 127 -0.51 5.69 -12.82
C GLU A 127 -1.05 6.01 -14.22
N LEU A 128 -0.86 5.11 -15.19
CA LEU A 128 -1.36 5.31 -16.55
C LEU A 128 -2.89 5.37 -16.58
N LEU A 129 -3.57 4.47 -15.85
CA LEU A 129 -5.03 4.50 -15.72
C LEU A 129 -5.53 5.82 -15.13
N ALA A 130 -4.83 6.37 -14.13
CA ALA A 130 -5.18 7.64 -13.50
C ALA A 130 -4.96 8.87 -14.40
N LEU A 131 -4.33 8.72 -15.57
CA LEU A 131 -4.22 9.79 -16.57
C LEU A 131 -5.46 9.90 -17.46
N ASP A 132 -6.41 8.96 -17.40
CA ASP A 132 -7.72 9.12 -18.03
C ASP A 132 -8.63 9.98 -17.14
N SER A 133 -9.24 11.03 -17.71
CA SER A 133 -10.09 11.96 -16.99
C SER A 133 -11.44 11.36 -16.59
N ALA A 134 -11.81 10.22 -17.19
CA ALA A 134 -12.93 9.40 -16.74
C ALA A 134 -12.56 8.46 -15.59
N VAL A 135 -11.29 8.40 -15.20
CA VAL A 135 -10.79 7.55 -14.13
C VAL A 135 -10.32 8.41 -12.97
N ARG A 136 -10.67 8.00 -11.75
CA ARG A 136 -10.16 8.57 -10.52
C ARG A 136 -9.46 7.50 -9.71
N ALA A 137 -8.30 7.84 -9.18
CA ALA A 137 -7.60 7.07 -8.17
C ALA A 137 -7.47 7.89 -6.89
N PRO A 138 -7.44 7.26 -5.71
CA PRO A 138 -7.11 7.98 -4.48
C PRO A 138 -5.70 8.57 -4.61
N MET A 139 -5.56 9.88 -4.49
CA MET A 139 -4.25 10.53 -4.53
C MET A 139 -3.60 10.48 -3.15
N THR A 140 -2.27 10.43 -3.11
CA THR A 140 -1.52 10.33 -1.87
C THR A 140 -1.86 11.45 -0.89
N TRP A 141 -2.02 12.69 -1.37
CA TRP A 141 -2.41 13.82 -0.52
C TRP A 141 -3.80 13.67 0.10
N GLU A 142 -4.76 13.07 -0.61
CA GLU A 142 -6.14 12.87 -0.16
C GLU A 142 -6.22 11.87 0.99
N VAL A 143 -5.48 10.77 0.87
CA VAL A 143 -5.54 9.67 1.86
C VAL A 143 -4.58 9.87 3.03
N GLN A 144 -3.50 10.64 2.85
CA GLN A 144 -2.59 10.97 3.94
C GLN A 144 -3.23 11.98 4.91
N HIS A 145 -3.92 13.00 4.37
CA HIS A 145 -4.62 14.03 5.12
C HIS A 145 -6.06 14.15 4.60
N VAL A 146 -7.00 13.49 5.26
CA VAL A 146 -8.38 13.33 4.75
C VAL A 146 -9.21 14.62 4.81
N TRP A 147 -8.80 15.63 5.57
CA TRP A 147 -9.58 16.84 5.82
C TRP A 147 -8.85 18.12 5.36
N PRO A 148 -9.55 19.09 4.77
CA PRO A 148 -10.99 19.10 4.41
C PRO A 148 -11.35 18.04 3.35
N PRO A 149 -12.63 17.71 3.06
CA PRO A 149 -12.97 16.84 1.94
C PRO A 149 -12.38 17.42 0.63
N PRO A 150 -11.88 16.59 -0.30
CA PRO A 150 -11.35 17.09 -1.57
C PRO A 150 -12.48 17.72 -2.41
N GLU A 151 -12.20 18.85 -3.05
CA GLU A 151 -13.19 19.56 -3.88
C GLU A 151 -12.71 19.64 -5.33
N ARG A 152 -13.63 19.44 -6.29
CA ARG A 152 -13.31 19.47 -7.72
C ARG A 152 -12.64 20.78 -8.15
N ALA A 153 -13.09 21.91 -7.61
CA ALA A 153 -12.60 23.23 -7.99
C ALA A 153 -11.14 23.47 -7.59
N THR A 154 -10.68 22.85 -6.49
CA THR A 154 -9.33 23.04 -5.95
C THR A 154 -8.48 21.79 -6.06
N PHE A 155 -8.95 20.72 -6.70
CA PHE A 155 -8.33 19.39 -6.70
C PHE A 155 -6.82 19.41 -7.05
N GLU A 156 -6.44 20.18 -8.07
CA GLU A 156 -5.03 20.26 -8.54
C GLU A 156 -4.16 21.21 -7.70
N SER A 157 -4.78 22.06 -6.87
CA SER A 157 -4.16 23.15 -6.12
C SER A 157 -4.42 23.07 -4.60
N ASP A 158 -4.96 21.95 -4.12
CA ASP A 158 -5.29 21.76 -2.71
C ASP A 158 -4.04 21.98 -1.83
N PRO A 159 -4.14 22.77 -0.74
CA PRO A 159 -2.99 23.10 0.10
C PRO A 159 -2.32 21.88 0.73
N ARG A 160 -3.04 20.78 0.92
CA ARG A 160 -2.48 19.50 1.43
C ARG A 160 -1.45 18.93 0.49
N ILE A 161 -1.52 19.22 -0.81
CA ILE A 161 -0.50 18.78 -1.76
C ILE A 161 0.88 19.31 -1.36
N ALA A 162 0.97 20.62 -1.06
CA ALA A 162 2.22 21.23 -0.62
C ALA A 162 2.67 20.76 0.77
N GLU A 163 1.73 20.39 1.65
CA GLU A 163 2.06 19.75 2.94
C GLU A 163 2.72 18.38 2.74
N VAL A 164 2.12 17.52 1.92
CA VAL A 164 2.65 16.18 1.63
C VAL A 164 3.97 16.23 0.87
N GLU A 165 4.13 17.14 -0.09
CA GLU A 165 5.41 17.32 -0.78
C GLU A 165 6.54 17.72 0.19
N ARG A 166 6.27 18.59 1.17
CA ARG A 166 7.25 18.94 2.22
C ARG A 166 7.60 17.74 3.11
N HIS A 167 6.63 16.90 3.41
CA HIS A 167 6.86 15.66 4.14
C HIS A 167 7.82 14.73 3.37
N TYR A 168 7.57 14.49 2.09
CA TYR A 168 8.42 13.65 1.26
C TYR A 168 9.80 14.23 1.00
N ALA A 169 9.91 15.55 0.78
CA ALA A 169 11.20 16.22 0.69
C ALA A 169 12.04 16.07 1.98
N SER A 170 11.39 15.93 3.13
CA SER A 170 12.08 15.65 4.40
C SER A 170 12.54 14.19 4.48
N LEU A 171 11.76 13.23 3.97
CA LEU A 171 12.17 11.83 3.88
C LEU A 171 13.35 11.63 2.93
N ASP A 172 13.41 12.34 1.81
CA ASP A 172 14.54 12.23 0.86
C ASP A 172 15.88 12.65 1.49
N ARG A 173 15.85 13.57 2.46
CA ARG A 173 17.04 13.97 3.23
C ARG A 173 17.47 12.89 4.22
N ILE A 174 16.53 12.05 4.66
CA ILE A 174 16.77 10.95 5.61
C ILE A 174 17.24 9.70 4.88
N LEU A 175 16.59 9.36 3.78
CA LEU A 175 16.97 8.29 2.87
C LEU A 175 17.16 8.85 1.46
N PRO A 176 18.36 9.37 1.16
CA PRO A 176 18.75 9.59 -0.22
C PRO A 176 18.52 8.31 -1.03
N ASP A 177 18.05 8.45 -2.26
CA ASP A 177 17.67 7.35 -3.17
C ASP A 177 16.41 6.55 -2.83
N PHE A 178 15.69 6.81 -1.73
CA PHE A 178 14.48 6.03 -1.43
C PHE A 178 13.42 6.12 -2.54
N ARG A 179 13.28 7.27 -3.20
CA ARG A 179 12.37 7.44 -4.36
C ARG A 179 12.70 6.52 -5.56
N ARG A 180 13.95 6.05 -5.67
CA ARG A 180 14.35 5.08 -6.71
C ARG A 180 13.91 3.66 -6.36
N ILE A 181 13.77 3.38 -5.06
CA ILE A 181 13.30 2.09 -4.52
C ILE A 181 11.77 2.06 -4.51
N HIS A 182 11.15 3.13 -4.02
CA HIS A 182 9.71 3.30 -3.91
C HIS A 182 9.30 4.67 -4.40
N ARG A 183 8.64 4.72 -5.56
CA ARG A 183 8.14 5.97 -6.13
C ARG A 183 7.10 6.60 -5.20
N MET A 184 7.27 7.88 -4.89
CA MET A 184 6.36 8.64 -4.02
C MET A 184 6.22 10.07 -4.53
N GLY A 185 5.05 10.64 -4.31
CA GLY A 185 4.71 12.02 -4.64
C GLY A 185 3.29 12.30 -4.21
N ALA A 186 2.99 13.54 -3.83
CA ALA A 186 1.68 13.90 -3.29
C ALA A 186 0.56 13.63 -4.31
N ARG A 187 0.85 13.91 -5.59
CA ARG A 187 -0.08 13.72 -6.74
C ARG A 187 -0.03 12.33 -7.37
N LEU A 188 0.73 11.39 -6.81
CA LEU A 188 0.72 10.02 -7.34
C LEU A 188 -0.48 9.24 -6.78
N PRO A 189 -1.13 8.40 -7.61
CA PRO A 189 -2.12 7.44 -7.15
C PRO A 189 -1.57 6.57 -6.03
N GLN A 190 -2.36 6.43 -4.97
CA GLN A 190 -1.99 5.71 -3.76
C GLN A 190 -2.66 4.35 -3.68
N GLU A 191 -1.97 3.41 -3.04
CA GLU A 191 -2.49 2.09 -2.78
C GLU A 191 -3.60 2.08 -1.74
N CYS A 192 -4.54 1.14 -1.87
CA CYS A 192 -5.65 0.95 -0.92
C CYS A 192 -5.18 0.61 0.50
N VAL A 193 -3.92 0.17 0.69
CA VAL A 193 -3.36 -0.01 2.04
C VAL A 193 -3.40 1.29 2.85
N ALA A 194 -3.35 2.46 2.21
CA ALA A 194 -3.47 3.76 2.87
C ALA A 194 -4.89 4.03 3.41
N LEU A 195 -5.92 3.47 2.76
CA LEU A 195 -7.30 3.55 3.23
C LEU A 195 -7.57 2.55 4.36
N THR A 196 -7.08 1.31 4.24
CA THR A 196 -7.27 0.29 5.28
C THR A 196 -6.44 0.57 6.54
N CYS A 197 -5.43 1.45 6.46
CA CYS A 197 -4.74 1.98 7.64
C CYS A 197 -5.66 2.70 8.63
N HIS A 198 -6.72 3.35 8.16
CA HIS A 198 -7.66 4.06 9.04
C HIS A 198 -8.48 3.11 9.94
N ASP A 199 -8.44 1.81 9.63
CA ASP A 199 -9.03 0.72 10.41
C ASP A 199 -7.98 -0.11 11.17
N PHE A 200 -6.70 0.28 11.07
CA PHE A 200 -5.56 -0.45 11.64
C PHE A 200 -5.46 -1.92 11.18
N ALA A 201 -6.04 -2.26 10.03
CA ALA A 201 -6.03 -3.59 9.43
C ALA A 201 -5.38 -3.52 8.03
N SER A 202 -4.06 -3.38 7.99
CA SER A 202 -3.32 -3.11 6.76
C SER A 202 -1.95 -3.77 6.73
N LEU A 203 -1.61 -4.35 5.58
CA LEU A 203 -0.31 -4.99 5.31
C LEU A 203 0.87 -4.00 5.47
N VAL A 204 0.63 -2.69 5.27
CA VAL A 204 1.70 -1.69 5.26
C VAL A 204 2.41 -1.55 6.61
N PHE A 205 1.76 -1.93 7.71
CA PHE A 205 2.41 -1.93 9.02
C PHE A 205 3.53 -2.97 9.07
N HIS A 206 3.34 -4.15 8.47
CA HIS A 206 4.35 -5.21 8.44
C HIS A 206 5.42 -5.00 7.37
N THR A 207 5.11 -4.27 6.29
CA THR A 207 6.15 -3.82 5.36
C THR A 207 7.06 -2.77 5.99
N SER A 208 6.53 -1.94 6.90
CA SER A 208 7.25 -0.82 7.53
C SER A 208 7.91 -1.17 8.87
N HIS A 209 7.39 -2.17 9.59
CA HIS A 209 7.85 -2.60 10.90
C HIS A 209 7.86 -4.14 11.00
N ARG A 210 8.69 -4.69 11.90
CA ARG A 210 8.60 -6.12 12.25
C ARG A 210 7.49 -6.30 13.28
N VAL A 211 6.25 -6.48 12.82
CA VAL A 211 5.05 -6.60 13.68
C VAL A 211 4.40 -7.98 13.50
N THR A 212 5.17 -9.02 13.78
CA THR A 212 4.85 -10.41 13.40
C THR A 212 3.57 -10.92 14.06
N ARG A 213 3.28 -10.59 15.33
CA ARG A 213 2.04 -11.02 15.99
C ARG A 213 0.81 -10.35 15.35
N TYR A 214 0.89 -9.04 15.10
CA TYR A 214 -0.11 -8.31 14.35
C TYR A 214 -0.34 -8.90 12.95
N GLN A 215 0.74 -9.18 12.20
CA GLN A 215 0.61 -9.73 10.86
C GLN A 215 0.00 -11.14 10.89
N ALA A 216 0.37 -11.99 11.85
CA ALA A 216 -0.22 -13.32 12.00
C ALA A 216 -1.73 -13.29 12.29
N TRP A 217 -2.21 -12.26 12.99
CA TRP A 217 -3.64 -11.98 13.12
C TRP A 217 -4.24 -11.54 11.79
N LEU A 218 -3.61 -10.57 11.11
CA LEU A 218 -4.11 -10.04 9.83
C LEU A 218 -4.25 -11.13 8.76
N ASP A 219 -3.31 -12.09 8.72
CA ASP A 219 -3.32 -13.23 7.80
C ASP A 219 -4.60 -14.10 7.93
N ARG A 220 -5.31 -14.02 9.07
CA ARG A 220 -6.50 -14.81 9.40
C ARG A 220 -7.74 -13.97 9.68
N ALA A 221 -7.62 -12.64 9.60
CA ALA A 221 -8.69 -11.74 9.97
C ALA A 221 -9.78 -11.71 8.89
N GLU A 222 -11.05 -11.66 9.33
CA GLU A 222 -12.17 -11.35 8.46
C GLU A 222 -12.19 -9.85 8.14
N LEU A 223 -12.06 -9.51 6.85
CA LEU A 223 -11.85 -8.13 6.40
C LEU A 223 -13.08 -7.47 5.77
N ASP A 224 -14.26 -8.09 5.83
CA ASP A 224 -15.53 -7.54 5.33
C ASP A 224 -15.79 -6.11 5.80
N TRP A 225 -15.57 -5.89 7.10
CA TRP A 225 -15.79 -4.58 7.73
C TRP A 225 -14.76 -3.53 7.30
N VAL A 226 -13.53 -3.96 6.99
CA VAL A 226 -12.47 -3.11 6.47
C VAL A 226 -12.80 -2.69 5.03
N TYR A 227 -13.31 -3.61 4.20
CA TYR A 227 -13.75 -3.25 2.85
C TYR A 227 -15.05 -2.44 2.82
N ALA A 228 -15.95 -2.62 3.80
CA ALA A 228 -17.09 -1.74 4.00
C ALA A 228 -16.65 -0.31 4.39
N SER A 229 -15.68 -0.19 5.30
CA SER A 229 -15.05 1.10 5.63
C SER A 229 -14.34 1.71 4.43
N HIS A 230 -13.57 0.92 3.68
CA HIS A 230 -12.93 1.33 2.43
C HIS A 230 -13.96 1.91 1.45
N ARG A 231 -15.14 1.29 1.32
CA ARG A 231 -16.22 1.80 0.45
C ARG A 231 -16.71 3.17 0.90
N ARG A 232 -16.95 3.35 2.19
CA ARG A 232 -17.33 4.66 2.77
C ARG A 232 -16.27 5.73 2.55
N GLN A 233 -14.99 5.36 2.66
CA GLN A 233 -13.88 6.27 2.38
C GLN A 233 -13.83 6.68 0.89
N LEU A 234 -14.11 5.77 -0.05
CA LEU A 234 -14.23 6.14 -1.46
C LEU A 234 -15.44 7.06 -1.71
N GLN A 235 -16.57 6.83 -1.04
CA GLN A 235 -17.73 7.72 -1.13
C GLN A 235 -17.42 9.12 -0.58
N TYR A 236 -16.67 9.20 0.52
CA TYR A 236 -16.13 10.46 1.04
C TYR A 236 -15.27 11.20 0.01
N LEU A 237 -14.34 10.49 -0.64
CA LEU A 237 -13.54 11.08 -1.70
C LEU A 237 -14.39 11.49 -2.91
N GLN A 238 -15.42 10.72 -3.26
CA GLN A 238 -16.32 10.97 -4.42
C GLN A 238 -17.25 12.17 -4.20
N TRP A 239 -17.61 12.48 -2.95
CA TRP A 239 -18.66 13.42 -2.59
C TRP A 239 -18.55 14.79 -3.26
N ARG A 240 -17.40 15.49 -3.12
CA ARG A 240 -17.18 16.83 -3.71
C ARG A 240 -16.17 16.83 -4.86
N ALA A 241 -15.65 15.66 -5.21
CA ALA A 241 -14.78 15.42 -6.35
C ALA A 241 -15.23 14.12 -7.05
N PRO A 242 -16.31 14.16 -7.84
CA PRO A 242 -16.92 12.95 -8.39
C PRO A 242 -15.96 12.14 -9.27
N ALA A 243 -16.04 10.83 -9.14
CA ALA A 243 -15.36 9.87 -10.01
C ALA A 243 -16.35 9.31 -11.03
N THR A 244 -16.00 9.30 -12.31
CA THR A 244 -16.76 8.50 -13.30
C THR A 244 -16.46 7.01 -13.12
N ARG A 245 -15.21 6.66 -12.81
CA ARG A 245 -14.77 5.30 -12.51
C ARG A 245 -13.62 5.32 -11.52
N TRP A 246 -13.64 4.41 -10.55
CA TRP A 246 -12.51 4.22 -9.64
C TRP A 246 -11.49 3.25 -10.23
N ALA A 247 -10.21 3.62 -10.19
CA ALA A 247 -9.06 2.72 -10.34
C ALA A 247 -8.31 2.64 -9.02
N LEU A 248 -8.30 1.45 -8.45
CA LEU A 248 -7.83 1.11 -7.12
C LEU A 248 -6.71 0.08 -7.25
N LYS A 249 -5.76 0.08 -6.33
CA LYS A 249 -4.62 -0.84 -6.41
C LYS A 249 -4.11 -1.19 -5.03
N SER A 250 -3.82 -2.46 -4.79
CA SER A 250 -3.06 -2.89 -3.62
C SER A 250 -2.63 -4.35 -3.80
N PRO A 251 -1.38 -4.71 -3.49
CA PRO A 251 -1.00 -6.12 -3.33
C PRO A 251 -1.87 -6.82 -2.28
N GLY A 252 -2.31 -6.09 -1.24
CA GLY A 252 -3.15 -6.59 -0.15
C GLY A 252 -4.44 -7.27 -0.63
N HIS A 253 -4.96 -6.89 -1.80
CA HIS A 253 -6.15 -7.50 -2.38
C HIS A 253 -5.97 -8.99 -2.73
N LEU A 254 -4.73 -9.48 -2.91
CA LEU A 254 -4.46 -10.90 -3.15
C LEU A 254 -4.94 -11.80 -2.00
N TRP A 255 -4.76 -11.36 -0.76
CA TRP A 255 -5.08 -12.15 0.43
C TRP A 255 -6.56 -12.11 0.82
N SER A 256 -7.29 -11.13 0.29
CA SER A 256 -8.64 -10.79 0.75
C SER A 256 -9.59 -10.53 -0.42
N LEU A 257 -9.37 -11.19 -1.55
CA LEU A 257 -10.17 -10.99 -2.76
C LEU A 257 -11.64 -11.35 -2.52
N ASP A 258 -11.90 -12.34 -1.68
CA ASP A 258 -13.25 -12.74 -1.28
C ASP A 258 -14.00 -11.61 -0.52
N ALA A 259 -13.38 -11.00 0.49
CA ALA A 259 -13.95 -9.87 1.23
C ALA A 259 -14.14 -8.64 0.33
N LEU A 260 -13.21 -8.41 -0.60
CA LEU A 260 -13.32 -7.37 -1.63
C LEU A 260 -14.57 -7.60 -2.48
N LEU A 261 -14.78 -8.82 -3.01
CA LEU A 261 -15.92 -9.11 -3.88
C LEU A 261 -17.25 -9.08 -3.14
N ARG A 262 -17.28 -9.37 -1.83
CA ARG A 262 -18.48 -9.16 -0.99
C ARG A 262 -18.83 -7.67 -0.86
N ALA A 263 -17.83 -6.81 -0.71
CA ALA A 263 -18.03 -5.35 -0.60
C ALA A 263 -18.28 -4.66 -1.95
N TYR A 264 -17.75 -5.23 -3.04
CA TYR A 264 -17.88 -4.73 -4.42
C TYR A 264 -18.28 -5.88 -5.36
N PRO A 265 -19.55 -6.30 -5.35
CA PRO A 265 -20.01 -7.43 -6.16
C PRO A 265 -19.85 -7.21 -7.67
N ASP A 266 -19.78 -5.95 -8.11
CA ASP A 266 -19.60 -5.53 -9.50
C ASP A 266 -18.15 -5.13 -9.83
N ALA A 267 -17.19 -5.42 -8.94
CA ALA A 267 -15.78 -5.12 -9.16
C ALA A 267 -15.24 -5.76 -10.45
N ARG A 268 -14.38 -5.01 -11.13
CA ARG A 268 -13.54 -5.49 -12.22
C ARG A 268 -12.12 -5.65 -11.70
N ILE A 269 -11.47 -6.74 -12.05
CA ILE A 269 -10.16 -7.10 -11.54
C ILE A 269 -9.14 -7.08 -12.66
N VAL A 270 -7.99 -6.46 -12.41
CA VAL A 270 -6.81 -6.61 -13.25
C VAL A 270 -5.74 -7.26 -12.41
N GLN A 271 -5.32 -8.47 -12.78
CA GLN A 271 -4.27 -9.18 -12.06
C GLN A 271 -2.99 -9.14 -12.88
N THR A 272 -1.91 -8.69 -12.27
CA THR A 272 -0.58 -8.65 -12.90
C THR A 272 0.26 -9.85 -12.48
N HIS A 273 1.02 -10.40 -13.42
CA HIS A 273 1.80 -11.63 -13.25
C HIS A 273 3.26 -11.42 -13.61
N ARG A 274 4.14 -11.93 -12.75
CA ARG A 274 5.60 -11.92 -12.94
C ARG A 274 6.21 -13.09 -12.18
N ASP A 275 7.39 -13.53 -12.60
CA ASP A 275 8.17 -14.53 -11.87
C ASP A 275 8.27 -14.16 -10.36
N PRO A 276 7.70 -14.99 -9.46
CA PRO A 276 7.73 -14.74 -8.02
C PRO A 276 9.14 -14.61 -7.43
N LEU A 277 10.16 -15.32 -7.97
CA LEU A 277 11.52 -15.22 -7.44
C LEU A 277 12.14 -13.84 -7.68
N ARG A 278 11.79 -13.17 -8.79
CA ARG A 278 12.16 -11.77 -9.01
C ARG A 278 11.50 -10.84 -8.00
N VAL A 279 10.25 -11.14 -7.67
CA VAL A 279 9.47 -10.33 -6.73
C VAL A 279 9.98 -10.49 -5.30
N VAL A 280 10.22 -11.71 -4.84
CA VAL A 280 10.71 -12.00 -3.48
C VAL A 280 11.99 -11.23 -3.19
N ALA A 281 13.00 -11.30 -4.06
CA ALA A 281 14.26 -10.59 -3.83
C ALA A 281 14.08 -9.07 -3.75
N SER A 282 13.24 -8.50 -4.61
CA SER A 282 12.94 -7.07 -4.58
C SER A 282 12.13 -6.66 -3.35
N LEU A 283 11.20 -7.50 -2.91
CA LEU A 283 10.39 -7.23 -1.73
C LEU A 283 11.25 -7.28 -0.46
N VAL A 284 12.11 -8.28 -0.32
CA VAL A 284 13.04 -8.40 0.81
C VAL A 284 13.92 -7.15 0.91
N HIS A 285 14.44 -6.66 -0.22
CA HIS A 285 15.20 -5.42 -0.26
C HIS A 285 14.36 -4.20 0.19
N LEU A 286 13.16 -4.03 -0.37
CA LEU A 286 12.25 -2.93 0.00
C LEU A 286 11.91 -2.95 1.49
N VAL A 287 11.50 -4.10 2.04
CA VAL A 287 11.14 -4.25 3.45
C VAL A 287 12.36 -4.03 4.36
N THR A 288 13.55 -4.45 3.93
CA THR A 288 14.80 -4.17 4.67
C THR A 288 15.04 -2.67 4.80
N VAL A 289 14.90 -1.94 3.69
CA VAL A 289 15.07 -0.47 3.67
C VAL A 289 14.02 0.23 4.52
N LEU A 290 12.75 -0.16 4.38
CA LEU A 290 11.63 0.41 5.14
C LEU A 290 11.76 0.16 6.64
N ARG A 291 12.02 -1.08 7.06
CA ARG A 291 12.21 -1.42 8.48
C ARG A 291 13.46 -0.74 9.06
N GLY A 292 14.51 -0.57 8.26
CA GLY A 292 15.75 0.13 8.64
C GLY A 292 15.58 1.61 8.99
N LEU A 293 14.46 2.24 8.60
CA LEU A 293 14.10 3.58 9.08
C LEU A 293 13.75 3.60 10.55
N ALA A 294 13.07 2.56 11.02
CA ALA A 294 12.46 2.51 12.34
C ALA A 294 13.26 1.65 13.33
N SER A 295 14.06 0.70 12.84
CA SER A 295 14.82 -0.28 13.62
C SER A 295 16.30 -0.32 13.19
N ASP A 296 17.19 -0.52 14.16
CA ASP A 296 18.60 -0.88 13.90
C ASP A 296 18.77 -2.42 13.87
N ASP A 297 17.70 -3.19 14.09
CA ASP A 297 17.63 -4.66 14.09
C ASP A 297 16.75 -5.13 12.92
N VAL A 298 17.38 -5.46 11.79
CA VAL A 298 16.72 -5.86 10.55
C VAL A 298 17.54 -6.97 9.88
N ASP A 299 16.96 -8.16 9.73
CA ASP A 299 17.57 -9.30 9.04
C ASP A 299 16.83 -9.62 7.73
N PRO A 300 17.46 -9.43 6.55
CA PRO A 300 16.89 -9.81 5.26
C PRO A 300 16.52 -11.30 5.14
N ARG A 301 17.19 -12.20 5.87
CA ARG A 301 16.89 -13.65 5.85
C ARG A 301 15.61 -13.95 6.62
N GLU A 302 15.43 -13.32 7.78
CA GLU A 302 14.17 -13.35 8.53
C GLU A 302 13.02 -12.84 7.67
N ILE A 303 13.21 -11.69 7.01
CA ILE A 303 12.24 -11.10 6.08
C ILE A 303 11.94 -12.06 4.91
N GLY A 304 12.96 -12.69 4.32
CA GLY A 304 12.79 -13.65 3.23
C GLY A 304 11.95 -14.87 3.63
N ALA A 305 12.28 -15.48 4.76
CA ALA A 305 11.55 -16.63 5.30
C ALA A 305 10.08 -16.29 5.61
N ASP A 306 9.84 -15.10 6.16
CA ASP A 306 8.52 -14.62 6.55
C ASP A 306 7.63 -14.26 5.33
N TRP A 307 8.18 -13.53 4.36
CA TRP A 307 7.42 -13.04 3.22
C TRP A 307 7.18 -14.09 2.16
N THR A 308 8.11 -15.02 1.91
CA THR A 308 7.90 -16.01 0.83
C THR A 308 6.65 -16.86 1.06
N ILE A 309 6.41 -17.25 2.32
CA ILE A 309 5.23 -18.01 2.74
C ILE A 309 3.97 -17.18 2.49
N ARG A 310 3.97 -15.90 2.86
CA ARG A 310 2.80 -15.02 2.68
C ARG A 310 2.49 -14.71 1.24
N LEU A 311 3.51 -14.46 0.42
CA LEU A 311 3.31 -14.22 -1.01
C LEU A 311 2.70 -15.46 -1.68
N ALA A 312 3.17 -16.66 -1.32
CA ALA A 312 2.59 -17.90 -1.83
C ALA A 312 1.13 -18.08 -1.37
N ASP A 313 0.83 -17.79 -0.11
CA ASP A 313 -0.55 -17.82 0.43
C ASP A 313 -1.48 -16.84 -0.32
N GLY A 314 -1.06 -15.60 -0.53
CA GLY A 314 -1.87 -14.60 -1.26
C GLY A 314 -2.18 -15.03 -2.69
N LEU A 315 -1.20 -15.59 -3.40
CA LEU A 315 -1.41 -16.15 -4.73
C LEU A 315 -2.36 -17.35 -4.71
N ALA A 316 -2.19 -18.26 -3.75
CA ALA A 316 -3.03 -19.45 -3.60
C ALA A 316 -4.49 -19.07 -3.28
N ARG A 317 -4.73 -18.08 -2.41
CA ARG A 317 -6.08 -17.57 -2.11
C ARG A 317 -6.77 -16.98 -3.32
N THR A 318 -6.05 -16.14 -4.07
CA THR A 318 -6.59 -15.57 -5.32
C THR A 318 -6.94 -16.69 -6.32
N LEU A 319 -6.05 -17.68 -6.48
CA LEU A 319 -6.31 -18.84 -7.33
C LEU A 319 -7.53 -19.65 -6.86
N ALA A 320 -7.69 -19.84 -5.55
CA ALA A 320 -8.85 -20.53 -4.99
C ALA A 320 -10.17 -19.78 -5.29
N VAL A 321 -10.19 -18.45 -5.13
CA VAL A 321 -11.35 -17.62 -5.50
C VAL A 321 -11.67 -17.72 -7.00
N ARG A 322 -10.64 -17.69 -7.86
CA ARG A 322 -10.80 -17.86 -9.31
C ARG A 322 -11.38 -19.23 -9.67
N ARG A 323 -10.87 -20.31 -9.06
CA ARG A 323 -11.34 -21.70 -9.28
C ARG A 323 -12.75 -21.95 -8.76
N ALA A 324 -13.15 -21.28 -7.68
CA ALA A 324 -14.50 -21.37 -7.14
C ALA A 324 -15.56 -20.69 -8.03
N GLY A 325 -15.16 -19.99 -9.10
CA GLY A 325 -16.09 -19.33 -10.02
C GLY A 325 -16.73 -18.05 -9.44
N ALA A 326 -16.19 -17.52 -8.34
CA ALA A 326 -16.71 -16.29 -7.72
C ALA A 326 -16.53 -15.04 -8.62
N LEU A 327 -15.66 -15.14 -9.62
CA LEU A 327 -15.28 -14.05 -10.51
C LEU A 327 -15.44 -14.50 -11.97
N ALA A 328 -16.35 -13.85 -12.68
CA ALA A 328 -16.67 -14.21 -14.05
C ALA A 328 -15.55 -13.74 -15.00
N PRO A 329 -15.22 -14.47 -16.08
CA PRO A 329 -14.09 -14.15 -16.96
C PRO A 329 -14.10 -12.72 -17.52
N GLU A 330 -15.28 -12.18 -17.83
CA GLU A 330 -15.48 -10.81 -18.32
C GLU A 330 -15.21 -9.71 -17.27
N ARG A 331 -15.06 -10.10 -16.00
CA ARG A 331 -14.69 -9.21 -14.89
C ARG A 331 -13.21 -9.31 -14.54
N VAL A 332 -12.41 -10.07 -15.29
CA VAL A 332 -10.97 -10.22 -15.01
C VAL A 332 -10.09 -10.10 -16.23
N PHE A 333 -9.07 -9.27 -16.11
CA PHE A 333 -8.04 -9.12 -17.11
C PHE A 333 -6.67 -9.45 -16.52
N ASP A 334 -6.04 -10.54 -16.99
CA ASP A 334 -4.71 -10.94 -16.54
C ASP A 334 -3.63 -10.28 -17.42
N VAL A 335 -2.61 -9.72 -16.79
CA VAL A 335 -1.52 -8.95 -17.44
C VAL A 335 -0.18 -9.59 -17.15
N GLN A 336 0.49 -10.13 -18.17
CA GLN A 336 1.87 -10.59 -18.05
C GLN A 336 2.81 -9.39 -18.03
N PHE A 337 3.68 -9.32 -17.03
CA PHE A 337 4.64 -8.21 -16.86
C PHE A 337 5.53 -8.03 -18.11
N ALA A 338 5.97 -9.13 -18.72
CA ALA A 338 6.81 -9.08 -19.92
C ALA A 338 6.09 -8.42 -21.10
N ASP A 339 4.82 -8.76 -21.32
CA ASP A 339 4.01 -8.19 -22.40
C ASP A 339 3.70 -6.72 -22.14
N PHE A 340 3.39 -6.38 -20.89
CA PHE A 340 3.09 -5.02 -20.50
C PHE A 340 4.29 -4.09 -20.65
N VAL A 341 5.49 -4.53 -20.24
CA VAL A 341 6.73 -3.79 -20.48
C VAL A 341 7.11 -3.77 -21.97
N GLY A 342 6.64 -4.70 -22.78
CA GLY A 342 6.85 -4.67 -24.23
C GLY A 342 5.99 -3.62 -24.94
N ASP A 343 4.75 -3.46 -24.49
CA ASP A 343 3.73 -2.60 -25.10
C ASP A 343 2.70 -2.12 -24.05
N GLU A 344 3.04 -1.05 -23.33
CA GLU A 344 2.20 -0.52 -22.25
C GLU A 344 0.85 -0.01 -22.79
N ILE A 345 0.89 0.76 -23.87
CA ILE A 345 -0.31 1.41 -24.43
C ILE A 345 -1.22 0.37 -25.08
N GLY A 346 -0.70 -0.57 -25.88
CA GLY A 346 -1.54 -1.60 -26.45
C GLY A 346 -2.12 -2.56 -25.39
N THR A 347 -1.42 -2.78 -24.27
CA THR A 347 -2.00 -3.51 -23.14
C THR A 347 -3.19 -2.76 -22.53
N ILE A 348 -3.09 -1.43 -22.36
CA ILE A 348 -4.19 -0.61 -21.87
C ILE A 348 -5.36 -0.61 -22.87
N GLN A 349 -5.09 -0.51 -24.17
CA GLN A 349 -6.14 -0.60 -25.20
C GLN A 349 -6.90 -1.93 -25.11
N ARG A 350 -6.19 -3.06 -24.95
CA ARG A 350 -6.81 -4.39 -24.77
C ARG A 350 -7.61 -4.48 -23.47
N LEU A 351 -7.10 -3.93 -22.37
CA LEU A 351 -7.79 -3.86 -21.08
C LEU A 351 -9.09 -3.06 -21.21
N TYR A 352 -9.05 -1.90 -21.85
CA TYR A 352 -10.23 -1.05 -22.07
C TYR A 352 -11.27 -1.79 -22.93
N ALA A 353 -10.85 -2.37 -24.06
CA ALA A 353 -11.72 -3.16 -24.92
C ALA A 353 -12.38 -4.34 -24.17
N HIS A 354 -11.61 -5.06 -23.34
CA HIS A 354 -12.11 -6.17 -22.54
C HIS A 354 -13.24 -5.75 -21.59
N PHE A 355 -13.14 -4.57 -20.96
CA PHE A 355 -14.19 -4.05 -20.07
C PHE A 355 -15.28 -3.24 -20.78
N GLY A 356 -15.24 -3.17 -22.12
CA GLY A 356 -16.19 -2.39 -22.93
C GLY A 356 -16.02 -0.88 -22.76
N TRP A 357 -14.80 -0.41 -22.50
CA TRP A 357 -14.49 1.01 -22.36
C TRP A 357 -13.78 1.53 -23.60
N GLU A 358 -14.01 2.80 -23.92
CA GLU A 358 -13.29 3.52 -24.96
C GLU A 358 -12.08 4.24 -24.37
N LEU A 359 -10.89 4.01 -24.94
CA LEU A 359 -9.71 4.80 -24.64
C LEU A 359 -9.69 6.01 -25.57
N SER A 360 -10.00 7.18 -25.03
CA SER A 360 -9.98 8.41 -25.84
C SER A 360 -8.57 8.73 -26.35
N ALA A 361 -8.49 9.37 -27.52
CA ALA A 361 -7.22 9.83 -28.08
C ALA A 361 -6.47 10.79 -27.14
N GLU A 362 -7.20 11.58 -26.35
CA GLU A 362 -6.61 12.47 -25.34
C GLU A 362 -5.96 11.70 -24.19
N ALA A 363 -6.66 10.70 -23.63
CA ALA A 363 -6.13 9.85 -22.57
C ALA A 363 -4.89 9.09 -23.05
N GLU A 364 -4.94 8.49 -24.24
CA GLU A 364 -3.78 7.83 -24.84
C GLU A 364 -2.60 8.80 -25.01
N ALA A 365 -2.84 10.01 -25.51
CA ALA A 365 -1.79 11.01 -25.68
C ALA A 365 -1.17 11.44 -24.34
N ARG A 366 -1.97 11.56 -23.26
CA ARG A 366 -1.44 11.83 -21.90
C ARG A 366 -0.57 10.68 -21.40
N MET A 367 -1.01 9.43 -21.57
CA MET A 367 -0.25 8.24 -21.20
C MET A 367 1.07 8.15 -21.97
N ARG A 368 1.07 8.40 -23.29
CA ARG A 368 2.29 8.41 -24.12
C ARG A 368 3.27 9.50 -23.69
N ARG A 369 2.80 10.72 -23.44
CA ARG A 369 3.65 11.81 -22.92
C ARG A 369 4.25 11.45 -21.56
N TYR A 370 3.45 10.82 -20.70
CA TYR A 370 3.91 10.38 -19.39
C TYR A 370 5.03 9.34 -19.48
N LEU A 371 4.86 8.32 -20.32
CA LEU A 371 5.89 7.30 -20.57
C LEU A 371 7.17 7.89 -21.18
N ALA A 372 7.04 8.86 -22.10
CA ALA A 372 8.20 9.55 -22.68
C ALA A 372 8.97 10.39 -21.66
N ALA A 373 8.28 11.02 -20.70
CA ALA A 373 8.87 11.80 -19.63
C ALA A 373 9.46 10.94 -18.49
N HIS A 374 9.05 9.69 -18.39
CA HIS A 374 9.52 8.72 -17.41
C HIS A 374 10.06 7.49 -18.14
N PRO A 375 11.15 7.64 -18.93
CA PRO A 375 11.73 6.52 -19.64
C PRO A 375 12.06 5.43 -18.63
N LYS A 376 11.84 4.17 -19.05
CA LYS A 376 12.13 2.98 -18.25
C LYS A 376 13.47 3.19 -17.58
N ASP A 377 13.49 3.22 -16.25
CA ASP A 377 14.74 3.29 -15.53
C ASP A 377 15.65 2.16 -16.05
N ALA A 378 16.69 2.54 -16.79
CA ALA A 378 17.84 1.67 -17.05
C ALA A 378 18.52 1.27 -15.72
N ALA A 379 18.12 1.91 -14.61
CA ALA A 379 18.49 1.61 -13.23
C ALA A 379 17.85 0.33 -12.66
N GLY A 380 17.58 -0.69 -13.49
CA GLY A 380 17.53 -2.09 -13.06
C GLY A 380 18.90 -2.64 -12.60
N GLY A 381 19.84 -1.77 -12.24
CA GLY A 381 21.12 -2.13 -11.66
C GLY A 381 20.89 -2.89 -10.36
N HIS A 382 21.31 -4.14 -10.37
CA HIS A 382 21.18 -5.16 -9.32
C HIS A 382 21.67 -4.67 -7.94
N ALA A 383 20.83 -3.97 -7.19
CA ALA A 383 21.12 -3.60 -5.81
C ALA A 383 20.79 -4.72 -4.80
N TYR A 384 20.22 -5.84 -5.28
CA TYR A 384 19.80 -6.96 -4.44
C TYR A 384 20.05 -8.29 -5.14
N ARG A 385 20.45 -9.30 -4.37
CA ARG A 385 20.64 -10.69 -4.82
C ARG A 385 19.60 -11.57 -4.15
N PHE A 386 19.06 -12.57 -4.85
CA PHE A 386 18.12 -13.53 -4.25
C PHE A 386 18.73 -14.23 -3.02
N ALA A 387 20.04 -14.50 -3.05
CA ALA A 387 20.76 -15.09 -1.93
C ALA A 387 20.71 -14.25 -0.63
N ASP A 388 20.49 -12.92 -0.71
CA ASP A 388 20.33 -12.08 0.50
C ASP A 388 19.05 -12.44 1.28
N ALA A 389 18.04 -13.03 0.62
CA ALA A 389 16.81 -13.50 1.28
C ALA A 389 17.01 -14.80 2.08
N GLY A 390 18.16 -15.48 1.95
CA GLY A 390 18.42 -16.74 2.65
C GLY A 390 17.55 -17.91 2.20
N LEU A 391 16.97 -17.85 1.00
CA LEU A 391 16.07 -18.87 0.44
C LEU A 391 16.77 -19.75 -0.60
N ASP A 392 16.32 -20.99 -0.75
CA ASP A 392 16.73 -21.90 -1.82
C ASP A 392 15.88 -21.66 -3.08
N PRO A 393 16.47 -21.22 -4.21
CA PRO A 393 15.73 -21.02 -5.45
C PRO A 393 14.93 -22.25 -5.90
N ALA A 394 15.47 -23.47 -5.72
CA ALA A 394 14.79 -24.68 -6.15
C ALA A 394 13.54 -24.98 -5.30
N ALA A 395 13.63 -24.77 -3.99
CA ALA A 395 12.47 -24.85 -3.10
C ALA A 395 11.40 -23.81 -3.44
N GLU A 396 11.79 -22.56 -3.73
CA GLU A 396 10.84 -21.52 -4.06
C GLU A 396 10.20 -21.72 -5.44
N ARG A 397 10.93 -22.26 -6.43
CA ARG A 397 10.35 -22.68 -7.72
C ARG A 397 9.23 -23.72 -7.51
N ARG A 398 9.43 -24.69 -6.63
CA ARG A 398 8.38 -25.66 -6.27
C ARG A 398 7.21 -24.99 -5.56
N ARG A 399 7.47 -24.09 -4.59
CA ARG A 399 6.43 -23.37 -3.84
C ARG A 399 5.47 -22.60 -4.75
N TYR A 400 6.00 -21.94 -5.77
CA TYR A 400 5.20 -21.12 -6.69
C TYR A 400 4.74 -21.86 -7.95
N GLY A 401 5.09 -23.15 -8.10
CA GLY A 401 4.89 -23.90 -9.34
C GLY A 401 3.44 -23.96 -9.81
N GLU A 402 2.49 -24.11 -8.88
CA GLU A 402 1.06 -24.14 -9.22
C GLU A 402 0.58 -22.80 -9.81
N TYR A 403 0.98 -21.68 -9.19
CA TYR A 403 0.66 -20.34 -9.68
C TYR A 403 1.27 -20.09 -11.06
N VAL A 404 2.56 -20.43 -11.23
CA VAL A 404 3.28 -20.27 -12.49
C VAL A 404 2.61 -21.07 -13.61
N ALA A 405 2.26 -22.33 -13.34
CA ALA A 405 1.60 -23.19 -14.30
C ALA A 405 0.19 -22.69 -14.66
N HIS A 406 -0.61 -22.28 -13.66
CA HIS A 406 -1.98 -21.83 -13.90
C HIS A 406 -2.06 -20.56 -14.77
N PHE A 407 -1.20 -19.59 -14.50
CA PHE A 407 -1.22 -18.30 -15.20
C PHE A 407 -0.20 -18.20 -16.35
N GLY A 408 0.51 -19.29 -16.68
CA GLY A 408 1.51 -19.30 -17.74
C GLY A 408 2.62 -18.26 -17.52
N VAL A 409 3.03 -18.04 -16.27
CA VAL A 409 4.01 -16.99 -15.93
C VAL A 409 5.38 -17.37 -16.46
N ARG A 410 5.99 -16.48 -17.25
CA ARG A 410 7.35 -16.69 -17.76
C ARG A 410 8.37 -16.66 -16.63
N GLU A 411 9.19 -17.70 -16.54
CA GLU A 411 10.34 -17.71 -15.63
C GLU A 411 11.42 -16.73 -16.11
N GLU A 412 11.97 -15.98 -15.16
CA GLU A 412 13.06 -15.04 -15.33
C GLU A 412 14.32 -15.55 -14.62
N PRO A 413 15.53 -15.11 -15.04
CA PRO A 413 16.76 -15.40 -14.30
C PRO A 413 16.68 -14.89 -12.86
N VAL A 414 17.08 -15.75 -11.91
CA VAL A 414 17.12 -15.43 -10.49
C VAL A 414 18.11 -14.27 -10.26
N PRO A 415 17.68 -13.16 -9.60
CA PRO A 415 18.45 -11.92 -9.47
C PRO A 415 19.68 -12.03 -8.57
#